data_AF-A0A929B115-F1
#
_entry.id   AF-A0A929B115-F1
#
_cell.length_a   1.000
_cell.length_b   1.000
_cell.length_c   1.000
_cell.angle_alpha   90.00
_cell.angle_beta   90.00
_cell.angle_gamma   90.00
#
_symmetry.space_group_name_H-M   'P 1'
#
loop_
_entity.id
_entity.type
_entity.pdbx_description
1 polymer ?
#
loop_
_entity_poly.entity_id
_entity_poly.type
_entity_poly.pdbx_seq_one_letter_code
_entity_poly.pdbx_strand_id
1 'polypeptide(L)'
;MSLAQRIRDNVVRSRRTTSEILGAASVLVQGHERILQQLNVSNTSMLSFKWKPWTVAAMKSKIGEFRVAKNHFLNLYGVKARSWSTLVEKVNTIEAALIHLGYWQPLETTETLERDI
;
A
#
# COMPACT_ATOMS: atom_id res chain seq x y z
N MET A 1 53.47 10.28 33.62
CA MET A 1 52.31 10.77 32.82
C MET A 1 51.39 11.53 33.76
N SER A 2 51.11 12.82 33.51
CA SER A 2 50.39 13.65 34.50
C SER A 2 48.87 13.48 34.41
N LEU A 3 48.16 13.74 35.52
CA LEU A 3 46.68 13.72 35.55
C LEU A 3 46.06 14.64 34.49
N ALA A 4 46.67 15.80 34.26
CA ALA A 4 46.23 16.76 33.25
C ALA A 4 46.36 16.21 31.81
N GLN A 5 47.36 15.37 31.52
CA GLN A 5 47.48 14.69 30.23
C GLN A 5 46.40 13.61 30.06
N ARG A 6 46.13 12.81 31.10
CA ARG A 6 45.07 11.77 31.05
C ARG A 6 43.68 12.35 30.81
N ILE A 7 43.36 13.49 31.43
CA ILE A 7 42.09 14.19 31.22
C ILE A 7 41.99 14.69 29.77
N ARG A 8 43.07 15.28 29.24
CA ARG A 8 43.11 15.78 27.86
C ARG A 8 42.91 14.65 26.85
N ASP A 9 43.58 13.52 27.04
CA ASP A 9 43.45 12.35 26.17
C ASP A 9 42.05 11.70 26.25
N ASN A 10 41.40 11.77 27.41
CA ASN A 10 40.04 11.28 27.58
C ASN A 10 39.03 12.19 26.86
N VAL A 11 39.18 13.51 26.97
CA VAL A 11 38.33 14.48 26.27
C VAL A 11 38.46 14.34 24.75
N VAL A 12 39.69 14.16 24.24
CA VAL A 12 39.93 13.94 22.80
C VAL A 12 39.27 12.64 22.33
N ARG A 13 39.40 11.54 23.11
CA ARG A 13 38.72 10.28 22.80
C ARG A 13 37.20 10.40 22.85
N SER A 14 36.65 11.05 23.87
CA SER A 14 35.20 11.26 24.03
C SER A 14 34.60 12.07 22.88
N ARG A 15 35.30 13.12 22.43
CA ARG A 15 34.88 13.90 21.24
C ARG A 15 34.86 13.03 19.99
N ARG A 16 35.91 12.24 19.76
CA ARG A 16 35.99 11.33 18.61
C ARG A 16 34.86 10.30 18.62
N THR A 17 34.62 9.64 19.76
CA THR A 17 33.54 8.66 19.90
C THR A 17 32.17 9.30 19.65
N THR A 18 31.94 10.51 20.18
CA THR A 18 30.69 11.25 19.93
C THR A 18 30.50 11.56 18.45
N SER A 19 31.56 12.00 17.76
CA SER A 19 31.50 12.26 16.31
C SER A 19 31.23 11.00 15.49
N GLU A 20 31.82 9.86 15.87
CA GLU A 20 31.57 8.57 15.23
C GLU A 20 30.10 8.12 15.41
N ILE A 21 29.54 8.29 16.61
CA ILE A 21 28.12 8.00 16.91
C ILE A 21 27.19 8.91 16.09
N LEU A 22 27.47 10.22 16.06
CA LEU A 22 26.66 11.17 15.29
C LEU A 22 26.74 10.89 13.78
N GLY A 23 27.91 10.49 13.28
CA GLY A 23 28.07 10.06 11.89
C GLY A 23 27.23 8.82 11.57
N ALA A 24 27.29 7.79 12.41
CA ALA A 24 26.49 6.58 12.25
C ALA A 24 24.98 6.88 12.33
N ALA A 25 24.56 7.74 13.27
CA ALA A 25 23.17 8.16 13.38
C ALA A 25 22.69 8.92 12.13
N SER A 26 23.52 9.79 11.56
CA SER A 26 23.19 10.50 10.31
C SER A 26 22.98 9.54 9.14
N VAL A 27 23.82 8.52 9.00
CA VAL A 27 23.65 7.48 7.97
C VAL A 27 22.35 6.70 8.17
N LEU A 28 21.99 6.36 9.42
CA LEU A 28 20.74 5.68 9.73
C LEU A 28 19.51 6.55 9.41
N VAL A 29 19.53 7.83 9.76
CA VAL A 29 18.43 8.77 9.45
C VAL A 29 18.27 8.93 7.94
N GLN A 30 19.36 9.13 7.19
CA GLN A 30 19.33 9.22 5.74
C GLN A 30 18.86 7.91 5.09
N GLY A 31 19.22 6.77 5.66
CA GLY A 31 18.72 5.46 5.23
C GLY A 31 17.21 5.33 5.46
N HIS A 32 16.73 5.75 6.63
CA HIS A 32 15.32 5.75 6.98
C HIS A 32 14.49 6.64 6.06
N GLU A 33 14.96 7.87 5.78
CA GLU A 33 14.29 8.78 4.85
C GLU A 33 14.22 8.22 3.42
N ARG A 34 15.30 7.58 2.94
CA ARG A 34 15.28 6.92 1.63
C ARG A 34 14.29 5.75 1.58
N ILE A 35 14.19 4.95 2.65
CA ILE A 35 13.21 3.86 2.73
C ILE A 35 11.79 4.43 2.71
N LEU A 36 11.51 5.48 3.47
CA LEU A 36 10.20 6.14 3.44
C LEU A 36 9.88 6.73 2.07
N GLN A 37 10.85 7.37 1.40
CA GLN A 37 10.66 7.87 0.04
C GLN A 37 10.42 6.72 -0.95
N GLN A 38 11.14 5.61 -0.85
CA GLN A 38 10.90 4.44 -1.70
C GLN A 38 9.52 3.81 -1.44
N LEU A 39 9.06 3.74 -0.20
CA LEU A 39 7.71 3.28 0.12
C LEU A 39 6.65 4.24 -0.42
N ASN A 40 6.88 5.55 -0.31
CA ASN A 40 5.93 6.56 -0.81
C ASN A 40 5.92 6.63 -2.35
N VAL A 41 7.04 6.33 -3.01
CA VAL A 41 7.11 6.18 -4.47
C VAL A 41 6.54 4.83 -4.90
N SER A 42 6.62 3.77 -4.08
CA SER A 42 5.97 2.47 -4.34
C SER A 42 4.44 2.49 -4.18
N ASN A 43 3.87 3.57 -3.61
CA ASN A 43 2.47 3.94 -3.83
C ASN A 43 2.20 4.44 -5.26
N THR A 44 3.13 4.20 -6.19
CA THR A 44 2.97 4.29 -7.64
C THR A 44 1.63 3.71 -8.08
N SER A 45 0.76 4.59 -8.57
CA SER A 45 -0.49 4.29 -9.26
C SER A 45 -1.44 3.38 -8.48
N MET A 46 -2.07 3.92 -7.43
CA MET A 46 -3.43 3.49 -7.11
C MET A 46 -4.27 3.72 -8.38
N LEU A 47 -4.49 2.64 -9.14
CA LEU A 47 -5.42 2.65 -10.26
C LEU A 47 -6.77 3.07 -9.67
N SER A 48 -7.20 4.28 -9.99
CA SER A 48 -8.52 4.76 -9.63
C SER A 48 -9.53 3.88 -10.35
N PHE A 49 -10.00 2.86 -9.65
CA PHE A 49 -10.94 1.91 -10.19
C PHE A 49 -12.33 2.40 -9.79
N LYS A 50 -13.22 2.58 -10.78
CA LYS A 50 -14.65 2.77 -10.48
C LYS A 50 -15.19 1.46 -9.94
N TRP A 51 -14.95 1.22 -8.64
CA TRP A 51 -15.47 0.03 -7.99
C TRP A 51 -16.97 0.19 -7.85
N LYS A 52 -17.70 -0.61 -8.62
CA LYS A 52 -19.13 -0.85 -8.40
C LYS A 52 -19.26 -2.34 -8.08
N PRO A 53 -19.95 -2.70 -6.99
CA PRO A 53 -20.16 -4.10 -6.67
C PRO A 53 -20.87 -4.78 -7.83
N TRP A 54 -20.39 -5.97 -8.21
CA TRP A 54 -21.01 -6.75 -9.26
C TRP A 54 -22.40 -7.19 -8.82
N THR A 55 -23.34 -7.13 -9.75
CA THR A 55 -24.62 -7.83 -9.65
C THR A 55 -24.65 -8.95 -10.69
N VAL A 56 -25.48 -9.97 -10.48
CA VAL A 56 -25.62 -11.07 -11.45
C VAL A 56 -26.00 -10.54 -12.84
N ALA A 57 -26.89 -9.54 -12.90
CA ALA A 57 -27.29 -8.91 -14.15
C ALA A 57 -26.14 -8.15 -14.82
N ALA A 58 -25.37 -7.35 -14.05
CA ALA A 58 -24.23 -6.62 -14.58
C ALA A 58 -23.12 -7.56 -15.08
N MET A 59 -22.85 -8.64 -14.34
CA MET A 59 -21.81 -9.61 -14.71
C MET A 59 -22.21 -10.41 -15.96
N LYS A 60 -23.48 -10.81 -16.07
CA LYS A 60 -24.04 -11.43 -17.27
C LYS A 60 -24.01 -10.50 -18.48
N SER A 61 -24.37 -9.23 -18.29
CA SER A 61 -24.38 -8.25 -19.38
C SER A 61 -22.97 -7.98 -19.92
N LYS A 62 -21.98 -7.88 -19.02
CA LYS A 62 -20.60 -7.51 -19.38
C LYS A 62 -19.74 -8.66 -19.88
N ILE A 63 -19.95 -9.88 -19.35
CA ILE A 63 -19.10 -11.04 -19.66
C ILE A 63 -19.86 -12.13 -20.44
N GLY A 64 -21.20 -12.10 -20.41
CA GLY A 64 -22.04 -13.08 -21.09
C GLY A 64 -22.22 -14.36 -20.29
N GLU A 65 -21.75 -15.48 -20.82
CA GLU A 65 -22.01 -16.80 -20.27
C GLU A 65 -21.31 -17.08 -18.93
N PHE A 66 -21.94 -17.93 -18.11
CA PHE A 66 -21.42 -18.28 -16.79
C PHE A 66 -20.05 -18.96 -16.86
N ARG A 67 -19.85 -19.82 -17.85
CA ARG A 67 -18.59 -20.55 -18.02
C ARG A 67 -17.43 -19.58 -18.31
N VAL A 68 -17.67 -18.55 -19.12
CA VAL A 68 -16.71 -17.52 -19.46
C VAL A 68 -16.38 -16.68 -18.23
N ALA A 69 -17.40 -16.18 -17.53
CA ALA A 69 -17.21 -15.42 -16.30
C ALA A 69 -16.46 -16.22 -15.22
N LYS A 70 -16.85 -17.49 -15.02
CA LYS A 70 -16.19 -18.38 -14.07
C LYS A 70 -14.71 -18.58 -14.41
N ASN A 71 -14.37 -18.84 -15.67
CA ASN A 71 -12.97 -19.03 -16.07
C ASN A 71 -12.17 -17.72 -15.96
N HIS A 72 -12.79 -16.58 -16.28
CA HIS A 72 -12.17 -15.27 -16.16
C HIS A 72 -11.75 -14.96 -14.71
N PHE A 73 -12.68 -15.09 -13.76
CA PHE A 73 -12.39 -14.83 -12.35
C PHE A 73 -11.61 -15.96 -11.65
N LEU A 74 -11.65 -17.18 -12.20
CA LEU A 74 -10.73 -18.24 -11.78
C LEU A 74 -9.29 -17.89 -12.13
N ASN A 75 -9.04 -17.31 -13.31
CA ASN A 75 -7.70 -16.90 -13.71
C ASN A 75 -7.22 -15.64 -12.96
N LEU A 76 -8.11 -14.65 -12.77
CA LEU A 76 -7.75 -13.41 -12.09
C LEU A 76 -7.57 -13.56 -10.57
N TYR A 77 -8.49 -14.28 -9.91
CA TYR A 77 -8.57 -14.30 -8.45
C TYR A 77 -8.52 -15.72 -7.85
N GLY A 78 -8.40 -16.78 -8.67
CA GLY A 78 -8.43 -18.16 -8.18
C GLY A 78 -9.81 -18.63 -7.69
N VAL A 79 -10.89 -17.91 -8.01
CA VAL A 79 -12.22 -18.16 -7.44
C VAL A 79 -12.93 -19.33 -8.12
N LYS A 80 -13.33 -20.32 -7.32
CA LYS A 80 -14.23 -21.40 -7.73
C LYS A 80 -15.66 -21.09 -7.30
N ALA A 81 -16.57 -20.96 -8.28
CA ALA A 81 -18.00 -20.78 -8.06
C ALA A 81 -18.83 -21.87 -8.77
N ARG A 82 -19.99 -22.19 -8.18
CA ARG A 82 -20.96 -23.20 -8.70
C ARG A 82 -22.23 -22.54 -9.27
N SER A 83 -22.47 -21.28 -8.96
CA SER A 83 -23.61 -20.50 -9.43
C SER A 83 -23.20 -19.04 -9.66
N TRP A 84 -24.02 -18.28 -10.39
CA TRP A 84 -23.81 -16.84 -10.56
C TRP A 84 -23.77 -16.08 -9.23
N SER A 85 -24.69 -16.41 -8.30
CA SER A 85 -24.77 -15.76 -6.99
C SER A 85 -23.47 -15.96 -6.20
N THR A 86 -22.97 -17.19 -6.16
CA THR A 86 -21.71 -17.52 -5.45
C THR A 86 -20.47 -16.94 -6.14
N LEU A 87 -20.52 -16.72 -7.45
CA LEU A 87 -19.43 -16.05 -8.18
C LEU A 87 -19.37 -14.57 -7.83
N VAL A 88 -20.53 -13.89 -7.90
CA VAL A 88 -20.65 -12.46 -7.61
C VAL A 88 -20.28 -12.15 -6.17
N GLU A 89 -20.78 -12.94 -5.22
CA GLU A 89 -20.46 -12.77 -3.80
C GLU A 89 -18.95 -12.86 -3.56
N LYS A 90 -18.29 -13.93 -4.03
CA LYS A 90 -16.85 -14.12 -3.85
C LYS A 90 -16.01 -13.03 -4.51
N VAL A 91 -16.38 -12.62 -5.73
CA VAL A 91 -15.67 -11.55 -6.44
C VAL A 91 -15.83 -10.23 -5.69
N ASN A 92 -17.04 -9.89 -5.23
CA ASN A 92 -17.28 -8.68 -4.46
C ASN A 92 -16.53 -8.69 -3.11
N THR A 93 -16.46 -9.83 -2.42
CA THR A 93 -15.68 -9.95 -1.17
C THR A 93 -14.20 -9.70 -1.40
N ILE A 94 -13.63 -10.26 -2.48
CA ILE A 94 -12.21 -10.06 -2.81
C ILE A 94 -11.94 -8.62 -3.21
N GLU A 95 -12.75 -8.04 -4.08
CA GLU A 95 -12.57 -6.65 -4.50
C GLU A 95 -12.79 -5.67 -3.34
N ALA A 96 -13.75 -5.92 -2.44
CA ALA A 96 -13.92 -5.14 -1.21
C ALA A 96 -12.72 -5.26 -0.28
N ALA A 97 -12.16 -6.46 -0.10
CA ALA A 97 -10.95 -6.67 0.69
C ALA A 97 -9.75 -5.93 0.09
N LEU A 98 -9.60 -5.94 -1.24
CA LEU A 98 -8.54 -5.20 -1.94
C LEU A 98 -8.67 -3.69 -1.73
N ILE A 99 -9.88 -3.16 -1.67
CA ILE A 99 -10.14 -1.75 -1.34
C ILE A 99 -9.81 -1.44 0.12
N HIS A 100 -10.28 -2.26 1.06
CA HIS A 100 -9.98 -2.06 2.49
C HIS A 100 -8.48 -2.14 2.81
N LEU A 101 -7.73 -2.94 2.05
CA LEU A 101 -6.27 -3.04 2.17
C LEU A 101 -5.53 -1.90 1.46
N GLY A 102 -6.23 -0.96 0.82
CA GLY A 102 -5.64 0.20 0.16
C GLY A 102 -4.97 -0.12 -1.18
N TYR A 103 -5.17 -1.31 -1.74
CA TYR A 103 -4.65 -1.64 -3.06
C TYR A 103 -5.43 -0.93 -4.17
N TRP A 104 -6.75 -0.72 -3.98
CA TRP A 104 -7.64 -0.03 -4.91
C TRP A 104 -8.35 1.14 -4.22
N GLN A 105 -8.37 2.31 -4.85
CA GLN A 105 -9.23 3.42 -4.43
C GLN A 105 -10.53 3.40 -5.23
N PRO A 106 -11.71 3.37 -4.58
CA PRO A 106 -12.96 3.62 -5.28
C PRO A 106 -12.92 5.07 -5.78
N LEU A 107 -13.19 5.28 -7.06
CA LEU A 107 -13.49 6.60 -7.59
C LEU A 107 -14.73 7.12 -6.85
N GLU A 108 -14.52 7.98 -5.85
CA GLU A 108 -15.57 8.80 -5.28
C GLU A 108 -16.20 9.57 -6.45
N THR A 109 -17.42 9.20 -6.82
CA THR A 109 -18.26 10.05 -7.65
C THR A 109 -18.50 11.32 -6.85
N THR A 110 -17.80 12.38 -7.23
CA THR A 110 -18.11 13.76 -6.89
C THR A 110 -19.49 14.12 -7.45
N GLU A 111 -20.54 13.60 -6.84
CA GLU A 111 -21.93 14.04 -6.99
C GLU A 111 -22.43 14.57 -5.64
N THR A 112 -21.62 15.39 -4.98
CA THR A 112 -22.08 16.24 -3.88
C THR A 112 -21.23 17.49 -3.84
N LEU A 113 -21.55 18.46 -4.70
CA LEU A 113 -21.33 19.89 -4.50
C LEU A 113 -22.21 20.72 -5.47
N GLU A 114 -23.46 20.29 -5.66
CA GLU A 114 -24.59 21.18 -6.07
C GLU A 114 -25.52 21.45 -4.88
N ARG A 115 -24.95 21.46 -3.67
CA ARG A 115 -25.62 21.97 -2.46
C ARG A 115 -24.59 22.74 -1.65
N ASP A 116 -24.43 24.00 -1.98
CA ASP A 116 -24.62 25.12 -1.05
C ASP A 116 -23.87 26.37 -1.57
N ILE A 117 -24.68 27.41 -1.83
CA ILE A 117 -24.37 28.85 -2.03
C ILE A 117 -24.02 29.29 -3.46
#